data_AF-A0A2X2BY58-F1
#
_entry.id   AF-A0A2X2BY58-F1
#
_cell.length_a   1.000
_cell.length_b   1.000
_cell.length_c   1.000
_cell.angle_alpha   90.00
_cell.angle_beta   90.00
_cell.angle_gamma   90.00
#
_symmetry.space_group_name_H-M   'P 1'
#
loop_
_entity.id
_entity.type
_entity.pdbx_description
1 polymer ?
#
loop_
_entity_poly.entity_id
_entity_poly.type
_entity_poly.pdbx_seq_one_letter_code
_entity_poly.pdbx_strand_id
1 'polypeptide(L)'
;MSQYFDPIPWAKNPHLQTLLPRIVRRTPLLTPYWQRLNLPDNDFVDLAWSEEPKTAQHKPRLVIFHGLEGNFNSPYVHGMLAAAKSARMARCCHAFSRLQWRTQSAKTHLSFW
;
A
#
# COMPACT_ATOMS: atom_id res chain seq x y z
N MET A 1 20.64 -14.76 28.31
CA MET A 1 21.46 -13.60 27.89
C MET A 1 20.52 -12.61 27.23
N SER A 2 20.22 -11.49 27.88
CA SER A 2 19.45 -10.40 27.26
C SER A 2 20.32 -9.73 26.19
N GLN A 3 19.88 -9.73 24.94
CA GLN A 3 20.52 -8.91 23.92
C GLN A 3 20.12 -7.47 24.19
N TYR A 4 21.05 -6.67 24.70
CA TYR A 4 20.88 -5.23 24.79
C TYR A 4 20.92 -4.65 23.38
N PHE A 5 19.89 -3.88 23.00
CA PHE A 5 19.88 -3.16 21.75
C PHE A 5 20.93 -2.04 21.82
N ASP A 6 21.96 -2.13 20.98
CA ASP A 6 23.03 -1.13 20.90
C ASP A 6 22.82 -0.27 19.64
N PRO A 7 22.27 0.95 19.76
CA PRO A 7 21.96 1.78 18.61
C PRO A 7 23.23 2.31 17.95
N ILE A 8 23.18 2.43 16.62
CA ILE A 8 24.24 3.03 15.80
C ILE A 8 24.61 4.41 16.38
N PRO A 9 25.91 4.78 16.52
CA PRO A 9 26.32 5.92 17.33
C PRO A 9 25.64 7.27 17.02
N TRP A 10 25.23 7.49 15.77
CA TRP A 10 24.54 8.70 15.33
C TRP A 10 23.00 8.64 15.46
N ALA A 11 22.44 7.46 15.72
CA ALA A 11 21.00 7.19 15.86
C ALA A 11 20.59 6.98 17.34
N LYS A 12 21.40 7.42 18.31
CA LYS A 12 21.11 7.26 19.74
C LYS A 12 19.85 8.01 20.21
N ASN A 13 19.41 9.03 19.47
CA ASN A 13 18.17 9.76 19.78
C ASN A 13 16.94 8.92 19.36
N PRO A 14 16.07 8.50 20.31
CA PRO A 14 14.89 7.68 20.00
C PRO A 14 13.89 8.35 19.03
N HIS A 15 13.82 9.68 19.03
CA HIS A 15 12.97 10.42 18.10
C HIS A 15 13.50 10.36 16.67
N LEU A 16 14.83 10.34 16.49
CA LEU A 16 15.41 10.18 15.15
C LEU A 16 15.11 8.77 14.60
N GLN A 17 15.20 7.73 15.42
CA GLN A 17 14.87 6.36 14.98
C GLN A 17 13.42 6.21 14.48
N THR A 18 12.49 6.97 15.06
CA THR A 18 11.07 6.94 14.66
C THR A 18 10.77 7.83 13.45
N LEU A 19 11.50 8.94 13.28
CA LEU A 19 11.30 9.88 12.16
C LEU A 19 12.06 9.48 10.89
N LEU A 20 13.24 8.88 11.01
CA LEU A 20 14.09 8.49 9.88
C LEU A 20 13.38 7.62 8.83
N PRO A 21 12.58 6.60 9.20
CA PRO A 21 11.84 5.80 8.22
C PRO A 21 10.83 6.62 7.41
N ARG A 22 10.36 7.75 7.94
CA ARG A 22 9.43 8.64 7.25
C ARG A 22 10.16 9.60 6.30
N ILE A 23 11.38 10.02 6.65
CA ILE A 23 12.20 10.96 5.86
C ILE A 23 12.92 10.26 4.71
N VAL A 24 13.47 9.06 4.95
CA VAL A 24 14.33 8.36 3.98
C VAL A 24 13.53 7.53 2.97
N ARG A 25 12.30 7.14 3.31
CA ARG A 25 11.51 6.23 2.49
C ARG A 25 10.98 6.94 1.24
N ARG A 26 11.67 6.71 0.12
CA ARG A 26 11.21 7.08 -1.22
C ARG A 26 9.92 6.33 -1.54
N THR A 27 8.89 7.05 -1.96
CA THR A 27 7.60 6.47 -2.39
C THR A 27 7.79 5.80 -3.76
N PRO A 28 7.58 4.47 -3.88
CA PRO A 28 7.59 3.82 -5.18
C PRO A 28 6.42 4.33 -6.02
N LEU A 29 6.72 5.02 -7.13
CA LEU A 29 5.73 5.37 -8.15
C LEU A 29 5.40 4.11 -8.96
N LEU A 30 4.50 3.29 -8.44
CA LEU A 30 3.88 2.21 -9.19
C LEU A 30 2.65 2.78 -9.89
N THR A 31 2.57 2.61 -11.21
CA THR A 31 1.38 2.94 -11.98
C THR A 31 0.43 1.75 -11.92
N PRO A 32 -0.69 1.81 -11.18
CA PRO A 32 -1.61 0.69 -11.07
C PRO A 32 -2.49 0.56 -12.32
N TYR A 33 -2.87 -0.67 -12.64
CA TYR A 33 -3.99 -0.96 -13.54
C TYR A 33 -5.26 -1.07 -12.70
N TRP A 34 -6.26 -0.23 -12.98
CA TRP A 34 -7.52 -0.23 -12.24
C TRP A 34 -8.51 -1.21 -12.84
N GLN A 35 -9.17 -1.97 -11.98
CA GLN A 35 -10.28 -2.85 -12.34
C GLN A 35 -11.39 -2.75 -11.31
N ARG A 36 -12.59 -2.39 -11.75
CA ARG A 36 -13.79 -2.43 -10.91
C ARG A 36 -14.48 -3.79 -11.03
N LEU A 37 -14.76 -4.40 -9.89
CA LEU A 37 -15.60 -5.59 -9.78
C LEU A 37 -16.93 -5.19 -9.17
N ASN A 38 -18.03 -5.43 -9.88
CA ASN A 38 -19.36 -5.27 -9.32
C ASN A 38 -19.76 -6.57 -8.61
N LEU A 39 -20.26 -6.44 -7.38
CA LEU A 39 -20.71 -7.56 -6.57
C LEU A 39 -22.23 -7.74 -6.74
N PRO A 40 -22.75 -8.97 -6.52
CA PRO A 40 -24.18 -9.28 -6.71
C PRO A 40 -25.10 -8.58 -5.70
N ASP A 41 -24.56 -8.07 -4.60
CA ASP A 41 -25.26 -7.23 -3.60
C ASP A 41 -25.40 -5.76 -4.04
N ASN A 42 -25.15 -5.49 -5.33
CA ASN A 42 -25.09 -4.15 -5.90
C ASN A 42 -24.01 -3.29 -5.23
N ASP A 43 -22.97 -3.89 -4.65
CA ASP A 43 -21.75 -3.21 -4.21
C ASP A 43 -20.66 -3.26 -5.28
N PHE A 44 -19.53 -2.57 -5.07
CA PHE A 44 -18.37 -2.62 -5.94
C PHE A 44 -17.07 -2.71 -5.14
N VAL A 45 -16.09 -3.40 -5.73
CA VAL A 45 -14.71 -3.44 -5.27
C VAL A 45 -13.80 -2.92 -6.37
N ASP A 46 -13.05 -1.86 -6.09
CA ASP A 46 -11.99 -1.38 -6.99
C ASP A 46 -10.67 -2.06 -6.64
N LEU A 47 -10.04 -2.67 -7.64
CA LEU A 47 -8.74 -3.32 -7.53
C LEU A 47 -7.70 -2.50 -8.28
N ALA A 48 -6.61 -2.16 -7.60
CA ALA A 48 -5.43 -1.57 -8.22
C ALA A 48 -4.34 -2.64 -8.37
N TRP A 49 -4.06 -3.05 -9.60
CA TRP A 49 -3.09 -4.09 -9.93
C TRP A 49 -1.71 -3.53 -10.28
N SER A 50 -0.64 -4.21 -9.87
CA SER A 50 0.73 -3.85 -10.25
C SER A 50 1.12 -4.19 -11.70
N GLU A 51 0.40 -5.12 -12.33
CA GLU A 51 0.62 -5.62 -13.70
C GLU A 51 -0.75 -5.91 -14.34
N GLU A 52 -0.81 -5.99 -15.67
CA GLU A 52 -2.06 -6.26 -16.37
C GLU A 52 -2.64 -7.63 -15.96
N PRO A 53 -3.91 -7.70 -15.50
CA PRO A 53 -4.48 -8.92 -14.95
C PRO A 53 -4.55 -10.09 -15.94
N LYS A 54 -4.64 -9.79 -17.24
CA LYS A 54 -4.79 -10.76 -18.34
C LYS A 54 -3.49 -11.49 -18.66
N THR A 55 -2.35 -10.80 -18.58
CA THR A 55 -1.03 -11.36 -18.92
C THR A 55 -0.41 -12.11 -17.74
N ALA A 56 -0.75 -11.74 -16.51
CA ALA A 56 -0.22 -12.34 -15.28
C ALA A 56 -1.06 -13.49 -14.72
N GLN A 57 -1.83 -14.21 -15.55
CA GLN A 57 -2.75 -15.26 -15.07
C GLN A 57 -2.06 -16.42 -14.32
N HIS A 58 -0.83 -16.74 -14.72
CA HIS A 58 -0.01 -17.85 -14.23
C HIS A 58 0.76 -17.52 -12.93
N LYS A 59 0.70 -16.29 -12.44
CA LYS A 59 1.47 -15.83 -11.27
C LYS A 59 0.61 -15.82 -10.00
N PRO A 60 1.21 -16.02 -8.80
CA PRO A 60 0.47 -16.09 -7.54
C PRO A 60 -0.12 -14.74 -7.15
N ARG A 61 -1.39 -14.73 -6.72
CA ARG A 61 -2.15 -13.51 -6.39
C ARG A 61 -1.91 -13.09 -4.94
N LEU A 62 -1.62 -11.81 -4.73
CA LEU A 62 -1.51 -11.19 -3.41
C LEU A 62 -2.59 -10.13 -3.28
N VAL A 63 -3.44 -10.23 -2.27
CA VAL A 63 -4.45 -9.20 -1.98
C VAL A 63 -4.01 -8.42 -0.77
N ILE A 64 -3.88 -7.10 -0.92
CA ILE A 64 -3.53 -6.20 0.17
C ILE A 64 -4.79 -5.43 0.55
N PHE A 65 -5.21 -5.63 1.79
CA PHE A 65 -6.26 -4.83 2.41
C PHE A 65 -5.61 -3.75 3.26
N HIS A 66 -6.05 -2.52 3.11
CA HIS A 66 -5.71 -1.46 4.04
C HIS A 66 -6.80 -1.33 5.11
N GLY A 67 -6.39 -0.91 6.30
CA GLY A 67 -7.33 -0.53 7.35
C GLY A 67 -8.14 0.72 6.98
N LEU A 68 -9.12 1.05 7.83
CA LEU A 68 -10.12 2.11 7.63
C LEU A 68 -9.56 3.51 7.28
N GLU A 69 -8.32 3.80 7.65
CA GLU A 69 -7.68 5.09 7.40
C GLU A 69 -6.64 5.09 6.27
N GLY A 70 -6.36 3.92 5.70
CA GLY A 70 -5.35 3.76 4.65
C GLY A 70 -5.83 4.24 3.27
N ASN A 71 -4.87 4.47 2.38
CA ASN A 71 -5.10 4.74 0.97
C ASN A 71 -4.07 3.92 0.16
N PHE A 72 -4.29 3.71 -1.14
CA PHE A 72 -3.29 3.15 -2.04
C PHE A 72 -1.97 3.92 -1.98
N ASN A 73 -2.05 5.25 -1.83
CA ASN A 73 -0.87 6.13 -1.69
C ASN A 73 -0.12 5.96 -0.35
N SER A 74 -0.57 5.08 0.55
CA SER A 74 0.12 4.84 1.81
C SER A 74 1.50 4.18 1.58
N PRO A 75 2.60 4.69 2.18
CA PRO A 75 3.96 4.18 1.94
C PRO A 75 4.15 2.67 2.22
N TYR A 76 3.34 2.12 3.12
CA TYR A 76 3.33 0.69 3.43
C TYR A 76 2.83 -0.16 2.25
N VAL A 77 1.73 0.24 1.63
CA VAL A 77 1.12 -0.43 0.48
C VAL A 77 2.12 -0.48 -0.67
N HIS A 78 2.71 0.66 -1.03
CA HIS A 78 3.72 0.69 -2.09
C HIS A 78 4.96 -0.15 -1.77
N GLY A 79 5.40 -0.18 -0.51
CA GLY A 79 6.52 -1.02 -0.08
C GLY A 79 6.24 -2.52 -0.25
N MET A 80 5.05 -2.97 0.14
CA MET A 80 4.62 -4.35 -0.07
C MET A 80 4.44 -4.69 -1.55
N LEU A 81 3.83 -3.80 -2.33
CA LEU A 81 3.68 -3.97 -3.78
C LEU A 81 5.04 -4.09 -4.47
N ALA A 82 6.01 -3.26 -4.08
CA ALA A 82 7.37 -3.28 -4.62
C ALA A 82 8.12 -4.57 -4.22
N ALA A 83 8.02 -4.99 -2.95
CA ALA A 83 8.66 -6.22 -2.47
C ALA A 83 8.05 -7.47 -3.12
N ALA A 84 6.73 -7.51 -3.30
CA ALA A 84 6.05 -8.60 -3.98
C ALA A 84 6.46 -8.66 -5.47
N LYS A 85 6.55 -7.49 -6.14
CA LYS A 85 7.07 -7.39 -7.50
C LYS A 85 8.51 -7.92 -7.60
N SER A 86 9.40 -7.56 -6.69
CA SER A 86 10.80 -8.04 -6.70
C SER A 86 10.90 -9.53 -6.40
N ALA A 87 10.00 -10.08 -5.58
CA ALA A 87 9.90 -11.51 -5.30
C ALA A 87 9.27 -12.32 -6.46
N ARG A 88 8.97 -11.68 -7.61
CA ARG A 88 8.23 -12.26 -8.76
C ARG A 88 6.86 -12.83 -8.36
N MET A 89 6.34 -12.43 -7.20
CA MET A 89 4.97 -12.70 -6.80
C MET A 89 4.10 -11.71 -7.57
N ALA A 90 3.25 -12.19 -8.48
CA ALA A 90 2.39 -11.28 -9.23
C ALA A 90 0.92 -11.65 -9.22
N ARG A 91 0.21 -10.84 -8.47
CA ARG A 91 -0.83 -9.94 -8.96
C ARG A 91 -1.23 -9.25 -7.68
N CYS A 92 -0.56 -8.15 -7.37
CA CYS A 92 -0.83 -7.47 -6.14
C CYS A 92 -1.99 -6.53 -6.39
N CYS A 93 -3.16 -6.89 -5.87
CA CYS A 93 -4.32 -6.00 -5.90
C CYS A 93 -4.47 -5.33 -4.54
N HIS A 94 -4.65 -4.03 -4.58
CA HIS A 94 -5.15 -3.27 -3.46
C HIS A 94 -6.65 -3.12 -3.63
N ALA A 95 -7.44 -3.63 -2.68
CA ALA A 95 -8.90 -3.70 -2.78
C ALA A 95 -9.56 -2.55 -2.01
N PHE A 96 -10.45 -1.84 -2.68
CA PHE A 96 -11.28 -0.78 -2.10
C PHE A 96 -12.75 -1.17 -2.18
N SER A 97 -13.53 -0.96 -1.11
CA SER A 97 -14.99 -1.09 -1.16
C SER A 97 -15.69 0.27 -1.14
N ARG A 98 -17.01 0.29 -1.40
CA ARG A 98 -17.86 1.49 -1.35
C ARG A 98 -17.75 2.31 -0.06
N LEU A 99 -17.52 1.67 1.09
CA LEU A 99 -17.29 2.38 2.36
C LEU A 99 -16.01 3.25 2.31
N GLN A 100 -14.95 2.76 1.66
CA GLN A 100 -13.68 3.46 1.55
C GLN A 100 -13.67 4.52 0.45
N TRP A 101 -14.48 4.37 -0.61
CA TRP A 101 -14.67 5.42 -1.61
C TRP A 101 -15.26 6.70 -0.99
N ARG A 102 -16.25 6.57 -0.09
CA ARG A 102 -16.85 7.71 0.60
C ARG A 102 -15.84 8.49 1.46
N THR A 103 -14.91 7.80 2.12
CA THR A 103 -13.89 8.44 2.96
C THR A 103 -12.73 9.04 2.16
N GLN A 104 -12.36 8.45 1.02
CA GLN A 104 -11.37 9.05 0.11
C GLN A 104 -11.92 10.24 -0.67
N SER A 105 -13.17 10.17 -1.17
CA SER A 105 -13.83 11.30 -1.82
C SER A 105 -13.92 12.53 -0.89
N ALA A 106 -14.22 12.30 0.39
CA ALA A 106 -14.19 13.34 1.42
C ALA A 106 -12.77 13.91 1.68
N LYS A 107 -11.72 13.09 1.55
CA LYS A 107 -10.32 13.55 1.68
C LYS A 107 -9.79 14.27 0.43
N THR A 108 -10.25 13.92 -0.78
CA THR A 108 -9.91 14.65 -2.02
C THR A 108 -10.52 16.05 -2.09
N HIS A 109 -11.55 16.35 -1.30
CA HIS A 109 -12.09 17.71 -1.13
C HIS A 109 -11.39 18.52 -0.03
N LEU A 110 -10.52 17.91 0.78
CA LEU A 110 -9.68 18.58 1.78
C LEU A 110 -8.22 18.49 1.33
N SER A 111 -7.95 19.07 0.17
CA SER A 111 -6.60 19.33 -0.34
C SER A 111 -6.49 20.78 -0.76
N PHE A 112 -6.76 21.69 0.16
CA PHE A 112 -6.22 23.04 0.16
C PHE A 112 -5.95 23.40 1.64
N TRP A 113 -4.96 24.26 1.83
CA TRP A 113 -4.78 25.00 3.08
C TRP A 113 -6.11 25.48 3.67
#